data_AF-A0A2E9WB42-F1
#
_entry.id   AF-A0A2E9WB42-F1
#
_cell.length_a   1.000
_cell.length_b   1.000
_cell.length_c   1.000
_cell.angle_alpha   90.00
_cell.angle_beta   90.00
_cell.angle_gamma   90.00
#
_symmetry.space_group_name_H-M   'P 1'
#
loop_
_entity.id
_entity.type
_entity.pdbx_description
1 polymer ?
#
loop_
_entity_poly.entity_id
_entity_poly.type
_entity_poly.pdbx_seq_one_letter_code
_entity_poly.pdbx_strand_id
1 'polypeptide(L)' 'MSQRPLDIGWLRIFEAAGRLGSLTRAAHELGLTQPAVTYQIKRVEEQLGVSLLRRSQGGSRLTDAGEILFQ' A
#
# COMPACT_ATOMS: atom_id res chain seq x y z
N MET A 1 -1.87 -16.13 16.10
CA MET A 1 -1.47 -14.87 15.44
C MET A 1 -2.51 -13.82 15.78
N SER A 2 -2.25 -12.93 16.74
CA SER A 2 -3.22 -11.91 17.16
C SER A 2 -3.54 -11.00 15.98
N GLN A 3 -4.78 -11.08 15.49
CA GLN A 3 -5.34 -10.21 14.46
C GLN A 3 -5.35 -8.78 15.00
N ARG A 4 -4.28 -8.00 14.74
CA ARG A 4 -4.32 -6.57 15.01
C ARG A 4 -5.33 -5.95 14.04
N PRO A 5 -6.30 -5.17 14.51
CA PRO A 5 -7.24 -4.50 13.64
C PRO A 5 -6.50 -3.65 12.60
N LEU A 6 -7.04 -3.62 11.39
CA LEU A 6 -6.59 -2.75 10.31
C LEU A 6 -6.74 -1.30 10.77
N ASP A 7 -5.62 -0.61 10.92
CA ASP A 7 -5.58 0.79 11.34
C ASP A 7 -5.73 1.73 10.15
N ILE A 8 -6.54 2.78 10.26
CA ILE A 8 -6.82 3.73 9.17
C ILE A 8 -5.55 4.36 8.56
N GLY A 9 -4.43 4.37 9.28
CA GLY A 9 -3.13 4.84 8.78
C GLY A 9 -2.65 4.12 7.52
N TRP A 10 -2.97 2.84 7.33
CA TRP A 10 -2.57 2.13 6.10
C TRP A 10 -3.34 2.59 4.87
N LEU A 11 -4.59 3.03 5.02
CA LEU A 11 -5.40 3.52 3.89
C LEU A 11 -4.77 4.77 3.27
N ARG A 12 -4.19 5.66 4.08
CA ARG A 12 -3.44 6.82 3.59
C ARG A 12 -2.20 6.42 2.79
N ILE A 13 -1.49 5.38 3.26
CA ILE A 13 -0.31 4.84 2.57
C ILE A 13 -0.72 4.20 1.24
N PHE A 14 -1.80 3.43 1.24
CA PHE A 14 -2.33 2.78 0.05
C PHE A 14 -2.85 3.79 -0.98
N GLU A 15 -3.65 4.78 -0.55
CA GLU A 15 -4.13 5.87 -1.39
C GLU A 15 -2.97 6.60 -2.07
N ALA A 16 -1.98 7.04 -1.29
CA ALA A 16 -0.83 7.76 -1.84
C ALA A 16 -0.03 6.87 -2.81
N ALA A 17 0.17 5.59 -2.49
CA ALA A 17 0.88 4.66 -3.36
C ALA A 17 0.13 4.37 -4.68
N GLY A 18 -1.20 4.28 -4.64
CA GLY A 18 -2.07 4.12 -5.80
C GLY A 18 -2.07 5.38 -6.68
N ARG A 19 -2.36 6.55 -6.10
CA ARG A 19 -2.39 7.84 -6.79
C ARG A 19 -1.04 8.20 -7.42
N LEU A 20 0.06 7.97 -6.69
CA LEU A 20 1.40 8.30 -7.15
C LEU A 20 2.06 7.16 -7.94
N GLY A 21 1.47 5.96 -8.02
CA GLY A 21 2.07 4.79 -8.66
C GLY A 21 3.50 4.47 -8.16
N SER A 22 3.83 4.80 -6.91
CA SER A 22 5.18 4.66 -6.39
C SER A 22 5.21 4.66 -4.86
N LEU A 23 5.71 3.56 -4.28
CA LEU A 23 5.95 3.46 -2.83
C LEU A 23 6.98 4.48 -2.34
N THR A 24 7.98 4.82 -3.16
CA THR A 24 8.99 5.83 -2.80
C THR A 24 8.39 7.23 -2.74
N ARG A 25 7.57 7.61 -3.73
CA ARG A 25 6.90 8.92 -3.72
C ARG A 25 5.86 9.03 -2.60
N ALA A 26 5.10 7.96 -2.35
CA ALA A 26 4.17 7.89 -1.23
C ALA A 26 4.88 8.05 0.12
N ALA A 27 6.03 7.39 0.30
CA ALA A 27 6.83 7.55 1.50
C ALA A 27 7.29 9.00 1.70
N HIS A 28 7.81 9.63 0.64
CA HIS A 28 8.23 11.03 0.68
C HIS A 28 7.06 11.98 1.00
N GLU A 29 5.90 11.81 0.35
CA GLU A 29 4.71 12.64 0.58
C GLU A 29 4.20 12.53 2.02
N LEU A 30 4.25 11.33 2.61
CA LEU A 30 3.75 11.07 3.96
C LEU A 30 4.80 11.29 5.07
N GLY A 31 6.02 11.74 4.73
CA GLY A 31 7.10 11.88 5.71
C GLY A 31 7.55 10.56 6.33
N LEU A 32 7.41 9.45 5.59
CA LEU A 32 7.76 8.10 6.00
C LEU A 32 8.99 7.59 5.24
N THR A 33 9.58 6.52 5.74
CA THR A 33 10.60 5.78 4.98
C THR A 33 9.94 4.81 4.01
N GLN A 34 10.57 4.59 2.85
CA GLN A 34 10.08 3.63 1.87
C GLN A 34 10.00 2.18 2.41
N PRO A 35 10.91 1.70 3.27
CA PRO A 35 10.74 0.43 3.98
C PRO A 35 9.50 0.39 4.88
N ALA A 36 9.18 1.47 5.60
CA ALA A 36 7.99 1.52 6.46
C ALA A 36 6.68 1.42 5.66
N VAL A 37 6.60 2.16 4.54
CA VAL A 37 5.48 2.08 3.60
C VAL A 37 5.35 0.67 3.02
N THR A 38 6.45 0.07 2.56
CA THR A 38 6.45 -1.29 2.01
C THR A 38 6.01 -2.33 3.04
N TYR A 39 6.51 -2.22 4.27
CA TYR A 39 6.13 -3.11 5.37
C TYR A 39 4.64 -3.02 5.68
N GLN A 40 4.09 -1.81 5.78
CA GLN A 40 2.69 -1.62 6.10
C GLN A 40 1.76 -2.14 5.00
N ILE A 41 2.07 -1.90 3.73
CA ILE A 41 1.30 -2.45 2.60
C ILE A 41 1.33 -3.98 2.63
N LYS A 42 2.50 -4.60 2.73
CA LYS A 42 2.62 -6.07 2.77
C LYS A 42 1.81 -6.67 3.90
N ARG A 43 1.87 -6.05 5.09
CA ARG A 43 1.11 -6.52 6.24
C ARG A 43 -0.40 -6.47 5.98
N VAL A 44 -0.91 -5.42 5.35
CA VAL A 44 -2.33 -5.33 5.00
C VAL A 44 -2.70 -6.37 3.95
N GLU A 45 -1.88 -6.53 2.91
CA GLU A 45 -2.08 -7.56 1.89
C GLU A 45 -2.11 -8.97 2.50
N GLU A 46 -1.24 -9.25 3.47
CA GLU A 46 -1.24 -10.50 4.25
C GLU A 46 -2.51 -10.67 5.10
N GLN A 47 -3.00 -9.60 5.72
CA GLN A 47 -4.23 -9.63 6.52
C GLN A 47 -5.49 -9.79 5.66
N LEU A 48 -5.51 -9.21 4.46
CA LEU A 48 -6.61 -9.31 3.50
C LEU A 48 -6.54 -10.60 2.66
N GLY A 49 -5.37 -11.24 2.59
CA GLY A 49 -5.14 -12.41 1.74
C GLY A 49 -5.09 -12.09 0.24
N VAL A 50 -4.93 -10.82 -0.14
CA VAL A 50 -4.89 -10.35 -1.53
C VAL A 50 -3.81 -9.29 -1.71
N SER A 51 -3.13 -9.32 -2.86
CA SER A 51 -2.23 -8.23 -3.26
C SER A 51 -3.03 -7.04 -3.75
N LEU A 52 -2.72 -5.85 -3.26
CA LEU A 52 -3.31 -4.57 -3.64
C LEU A 52 -2.40 -3.81 -4.61
N LEU A 53 -1.08 -4.03 -4.53
CA LEU A 53 -0.09 -3.41 -5.39
C LEU A 53 0.82 -4.46 -6.05
N ARG A 54 1.20 -4.22 -7.30
CA ARG A 54 2.21 -5.01 -8.04
C ARG A 54 3.36 -4.14 -8.51
N ARG A 55 4.56 -4.73 -8.57
CA ARG A 55 5.74 -4.08 -9.16
C ARG A 55 5.59 -3.96 -10.66
N SER A 56 6.08 -2.86 -11.21
CA SER A 56 6.11 -2.58 -12.65
C SER A 56 7.39 -1.85 -13.02
N GLN A 57 7.70 -1.80 -14.32
CA GLN A 57 8.84 -1.04 -14.88
C GLN A 57 8.85 0.44 -14.45
N GLY A 58 7.68 1.04 -14.17
CA GLY A 58 7.54 2.45 -13.78
C GLY A 58 7.34 2.69 -12.28
N GLY A 59 7.50 1.68 -11.43
CA GLY A 59 7.20 1.76 -10.00
C GLY A 59 6.13 0.77 -9.57
N SER A 60 5.07 1.26 -8.94
CA SER A 60 3.97 0.44 -8.41
C SER A 60 2.68 0.68 -9.20
N ARG A 61 1.89 -0.36 -9.41
CA ARG A 61 0.53 -0.26 -9.97
C ARG A 61 -0.45 -0.99 -9.08
N LEU A 62 -1.70 -0.52 -9.07
CA LEU A 62 -2.80 -1.24 -8.46
C LEU A 62 -2.99 -2.61 -9.16
N THR A 63 -3.32 -3.61 -8.36
CA THR A 63 -3.92 -4.86 -8.85
C THR A 63 -5.42 -4.64 -9.03
N ASP A 64 -6.14 -5.61 -9.59
CA ASP A 64 -7.59 -5.53 -9.73
C ASP A 64 -8.29 -5.37 -8.37
N ALA A 65 -7.83 -6.08 -7.34
CA ALA A 65 -8.29 -5.90 -5.97
C ALA A 65 -7.94 -4.51 -5.41
N GLY A 66 -6.75 -4.00 -5.74
CA GLY A 66 -6.35 -2.64 -5.42
C GLY A 66 -7.24 -1.59 -6.08
N GLU A 67 -7.60 -1.76 -7.36
CA GLU A 67 -8.48 -0.84 -8.07
C GLU A 67 -9.89 -0.82 -7.48
N ILE A 68 -10.44 -1.97 -7.10
CA ILE A 68 -11.74 -2.06 -6.42
C ILE A 68 -11.71 -1.30 -5.09
N LEU A 69 -10.64 -1.44 -4.31
CA LEU A 69 -10.49 -0.78 -3.03
C LEU A 69 -10.22 0.74 -3.16
N PHE A 70 -9.71 1.18 -4.31
CA PHE A 70 -9.34 2.58 -4.55
C PHE A 70 -10.55 3.45 -4.95
N GLN A 71 -11.68 2.84 -5.29
CA GLN A 71 -12.95 3.50 -5.63
C GLN A 71 -13.73 3.88 -4.37
#